data_AF-J0CPY4-F1
#
_entry.id   AF-J0CPY4-F1
#
_cell.length_a   1.000
_cell.length_b   1.000
_cell.length_c   1.000
_cell.angle_alpha   90.00
_cell.angle_beta   90.00
_cell.angle_gamma   90.00
#
_symmetry.space_group_name_H-M   'P 1'
#
loop_
_entity.id
_entity.type
_entity.pdbx_description
1 polymer ?
#
loop_
_entity_poly.entity_id
_entity_poly.type
_entity_poly.pdbx_seq_one_letter_code
_entity_poly.pdbx_strand_id
1 'polypeptide(L)'
;MTTPIPFFLAIVVFASTISFPAEATDFPAFQGEFCTEVAKKPIKPADRFLTLLECNRSENRFKEQLQKHWFLVTDDDMKICMKSKGTMDEIKSYMQLMGCLSDIIGRKCYSGTLACRGKTL
;
A
#
# COMPACT_ATOMS: atom_id res chain seq x y z
N MET A 1 39.21 -39.61 43.16
CA MET A 1 38.28 -38.46 43.28
C MET A 1 38.49 -37.58 42.06
N THR A 2 37.57 -37.65 41.08
CA THR A 2 36.70 -36.53 40.59
C THR A 2 37.49 -35.47 39.80
N THR A 3 37.26 -35.16 38.52
CA THR A 3 36.08 -35.21 37.62
C THR A 3 36.53 -34.89 36.17
N PRO A 4 35.85 -35.36 35.11
CA PRO A 4 36.16 -34.97 33.73
C PRO A 4 35.55 -33.60 33.37
N ILE A 5 36.30 -32.81 32.59
CA ILE A 5 35.89 -31.52 32.03
C ILE A 5 34.89 -31.78 30.89
N PRO A 6 33.63 -31.30 30.96
CA PRO A 6 32.69 -31.50 29.87
C PRO A 6 32.99 -30.55 28.71
N PHE A 7 33.12 -31.17 27.55
CA PHE A 7 33.19 -30.58 26.22
C PHE A 7 31.85 -29.88 25.91
N PHE A 8 31.73 -28.58 26.22
CA PHE A 8 30.59 -27.79 25.77
C PHE A 8 30.89 -27.27 24.35
N LEU A 9 30.42 -28.01 23.35
CA LEU A 9 30.26 -27.56 21.97
C LEU A 9 29.27 -26.40 21.92
N ALA A 10 29.78 -25.17 21.91
CA ALA A 10 29.00 -23.98 21.62
C ALA A 10 28.72 -23.93 20.10
N ILE A 11 27.63 -24.55 19.66
CA ILE A 11 27.11 -24.38 18.31
C ILE A 11 26.43 -23.01 18.27
N VAL A 12 27.17 -21.98 17.86
CA VAL A 12 26.60 -20.67 17.55
C VAL A 12 25.90 -20.79 16.19
N VAL A 13 24.61 -21.11 16.22
CA VAL A 13 23.75 -21.03 15.03
C VAL A 13 23.52 -19.55 14.74
N PHE A 14 24.38 -18.97 13.89
CA PHE A 14 24.08 -17.70 13.24
C PHE A 14 22.92 -17.94 12.28
N ALA A 15 21.70 -17.74 12.77
CA ALA A 15 20.52 -17.62 11.93
C ALA A 15 20.62 -16.29 11.18
N SER A 16 21.33 -16.29 10.05
CA SER A 16 21.28 -15.20 9.08
C SER A 16 19.84 -15.09 8.61
N THR A 17 19.10 -14.10 9.10
CA THR A 17 17.83 -13.72 8.51
C THR A 17 18.13 -13.24 7.09
N ILE A 18 17.94 -14.13 6.13
CA ILE A 18 18.01 -13.81 4.71
C ILE A 18 16.79 -12.91 4.44
N SER A 19 16.98 -11.60 4.62
CA SER A 19 16.01 -10.61 4.14
C SER A 19 16.14 -10.57 2.63
N PHE A 20 15.29 -11.34 1.97
CA PHE A 20 15.03 -11.13 0.55
C PHE A 20 14.53 -9.68 0.42
N PRO A 21 15.16 -8.84 -0.40
CA PRO A 21 14.55 -7.58 -0.77
C PRO A 21 13.22 -7.95 -1.42
N ALA A 22 12.10 -7.58 -0.79
CA ALA A 22 10.81 -7.66 -1.44
C ALA A 22 10.96 -6.87 -2.75
N GLU A 23 10.75 -7.54 -3.89
CA GLU A 23 10.67 -6.85 -5.18
C GLU A 23 9.72 -5.68 -5.00
N ALA A 24 10.17 -4.49 -5.38
CA ALA A 24 9.38 -3.29 -5.22
C ALA A 24 8.13 -3.46 -6.10
N THR A 25 6.97 -3.58 -5.47
CA THR A 25 5.70 -3.68 -6.16
C THR A 25 5.56 -2.51 -7.13
N ASP A 26 5.24 -2.78 -8.40
CA ASP A 26 5.15 -1.72 -9.40
C ASP A 26 4.04 -0.71 -9.05
N PHE A 27 4.39 0.58 -9.09
CA PHE A 27 3.44 1.65 -8.82
C PHE A 27 2.46 1.79 -10.00
N PRO A 28 1.14 1.59 -9.80
CA PRO A 28 0.19 1.58 -10.91
C PRO A 28 -0.02 2.98 -11.50
N ALA A 29 -0.26 3.02 -12.82
CA ALA A 29 -0.65 4.23 -13.52
C ALA A 29 -2.14 4.15 -13.91
N PHE A 30 -2.97 5.00 -13.29
CA PHE A 30 -4.36 5.16 -13.69
C PHE A 30 -4.48 6.10 -14.89
N GLN A 31 -5.17 5.64 -15.94
CA GLN A 31 -5.51 6.46 -17.11
C GLN A 31 -6.61 7.42 -16.67
N GLY A 32 -6.45 8.73 -16.89
CA GLY A 32 -7.24 9.82 -16.27
C GLY A 32 -8.75 9.87 -16.55
N GLU A 33 -9.35 8.76 -16.98
CA GLU A 33 -10.77 8.61 -17.28
C GLU A 33 -11.65 8.74 -16.04
N PHE A 34 -11.20 8.31 -14.86
CA PHE A 34 -11.98 8.38 -13.62
C PHE A 34 -12.54 9.78 -13.35
N CYS A 35 -11.70 10.82 -13.39
CA CYS A 35 -12.18 12.18 -13.13
C CYS A 35 -13.09 12.71 -14.23
N THR A 36 -12.92 12.27 -15.48
CA THR A 36 -13.86 12.59 -16.56
C THR A 36 -15.22 11.93 -16.35
N GLU A 37 -15.27 10.71 -15.80
CA GLU A 37 -16.52 10.04 -15.46
C GLU A 37 -17.22 10.74 -14.29
N VAL A 38 -16.47 11.11 -13.25
CA VAL A 38 -17.02 11.88 -12.10
C VAL A 38 -17.57 13.23 -12.56
N ALA A 39 -16.86 13.92 -13.46
CA ALA A 39 -17.28 15.21 -14.01
C ALA A 39 -18.51 15.13 -14.93
N LYS A 40 -18.98 13.95 -15.34
CA LYS A 40 -20.24 13.80 -16.08
C LYS A 40 -21.47 13.86 -15.18
N LYS A 41 -21.32 13.68 -13.86
CA LYS A 41 -22.45 13.66 -12.90
C LYS A 41 -23.19 15.00 -12.80
N PRO A 42 -22.52 16.17 -12.72
CA PRO A 42 -23.22 17.46 -12.71
C PRO A 42 -23.91 17.76 -14.04
N ILE A 43 -25.05 18.44 -14.00
CA ILE A 43 -25.79 18.84 -15.21
C ILE A 43 -25.18 20.08 -15.85
N LYS A 44 -24.79 21.09 -15.04
CA LYS A 44 -24.31 22.38 -15.55
C LYS A 44 -22.85 22.30 -16.01
N PRO A 45 -22.50 22.86 -17.17
CA PRO A 45 -21.13 22.83 -17.69
C PRO A 45 -20.08 23.42 -16.73
N ALA A 46 -20.40 24.51 -16.03
CA ALA A 46 -19.51 25.12 -15.04
C ALA A 46 -19.22 24.16 -13.88
N ASP A 47 -20.24 23.48 -13.35
CA ASP A 47 -20.09 22.50 -12.27
C ASP A 47 -19.26 21.29 -12.73
N ARG A 48 -19.45 20.83 -13.98
CA ARG A 48 -18.63 19.75 -14.55
C ARG A 48 -17.15 20.12 -14.58
N PHE A 49 -16.82 21.34 -15.01
CA PHE A 49 -15.45 21.83 -15.05
C PHE A 49 -14.83 21.92 -13.66
N LEU A 50 -15.58 22.46 -12.68
CA LEU A 50 -15.11 22.54 -11.29
C LEU A 50 -14.91 21.15 -10.68
N THR A 51 -15.85 20.23 -10.88
CA THR A 51 -15.72 18.83 -10.43
C THR A 51 -14.50 18.13 -11.05
N LEU A 52 -14.24 18.35 -12.34
CA LEU A 52 -13.06 17.79 -13.00
C LEU A 52 -11.76 18.31 -12.36
N LEU A 53 -11.66 19.62 -12.14
CA LEU A 53 -10.49 20.25 -11.51
C LEU A 53 -10.26 19.73 -10.08
N GLU A 54 -11.33 19.65 -9.28
CA GLU A 54 -11.25 19.18 -7.91
C GLU A 54 -10.87 17.70 -7.83
N CYS A 55 -11.44 16.87 -8.69
CA CYS A 55 -11.08 15.45 -8.80
C CYS A 55 -9.61 15.28 -9.16
N ASN A 56 -9.13 15.97 -10.21
CA ASN A 56 -7.74 15.88 -10.64
C ASN A 56 -6.76 16.32 -9.53
N ARG A 57 -7.09 17.39 -8.80
CA ARG A 57 -6.29 17.84 -7.66
C ARG A 57 -6.24 16.78 -6.56
N SER A 58 -7.37 16.16 -6.26
CA SER A 58 -7.46 15.12 -5.23
C SER A 58 -6.69 13.87 -5.63
N GLU A 59 -6.83 13.41 -6.88
CA GLU A 59 -6.10 12.26 -7.42
C GLU A 59 -4.58 12.47 -7.38
N ASN A 60 -4.10 13.66 -7.75
CA ASN A 60 -2.68 13.99 -7.63
C ASN A 60 -2.20 13.93 -6.18
N ARG A 61 -2.99 14.46 -5.23
CA ARG A 61 -2.67 14.37 -3.81
C ARG A 61 -2.61 12.93 -3.32
N PHE A 62 -3.56 12.08 -3.72
CA PHE A 62 -3.57 10.67 -3.35
C PHE A 62 -2.38 9.92 -3.96
N LYS A 63 -2.04 10.20 -5.22
CA LYS A 63 -0.85 9.67 -5.88
C LYS A 63 0.42 10.01 -5.08
N GLU A 64 0.61 11.28 -4.72
CA GLU A 64 1.77 11.73 -3.93
C GLU A 64 1.84 11.02 -2.56
N GLN A 65 0.71 10.87 -1.87
CA GLN A 65 0.67 10.18 -0.59
C GLN A 65 0.99 8.69 -0.70
N LEU A 66 0.47 8.02 -1.73
CA LEU A 66 0.79 6.63 -2.02
C LEU A 66 2.26 6.47 -2.34
N GLN A 67 2.83 7.30 -3.22
CA GLN A 67 4.26 7.26 -3.55
C GLN A 67 5.15 7.41 -2.32
N LYS A 68 4.81 8.35 -1.42
CA LYS A 68 5.56 8.58 -0.18
C LYS A 68 5.60 7.35 0.75
N HIS A 69 4.54 6.55 0.76
CA HIS A 69 4.41 5.39 1.66
C HIS A 69 4.44 4.05 0.93
N TRP A 70 4.85 4.06 -0.34
CA TRP A 70 4.75 2.88 -1.21
C TRP A 70 5.60 1.71 -0.71
N PHE A 71 6.68 2.01 0.03
CA PHE A 71 7.53 1.01 0.69
C PHE A 71 6.79 0.12 1.71
N LEU A 72 5.57 0.48 2.13
CA LEU A 72 4.72 -0.33 3.00
C LEU A 72 3.88 -1.36 2.25
N VAL A 73 3.74 -1.21 0.94
CA VAL A 73 2.86 -2.02 0.09
C VAL A 73 3.61 -3.24 -0.39
N THR A 74 2.98 -4.41 -0.31
CA THR A 74 3.50 -5.65 -0.86
C THR A 74 2.73 -6.10 -2.10
N ASP A 75 3.30 -7.02 -2.87
CA ASP A 75 2.63 -7.58 -4.05
C ASP A 75 1.30 -8.25 -3.70
N ASP A 76 1.22 -8.89 -2.54
CA ASP A 76 -0.02 -9.53 -2.08
C ASP A 76 -1.10 -8.50 -1.74
N ASP A 77 -0.73 -7.35 -1.18
CA ASP A 77 -1.67 -6.25 -0.96
C ASP A 77 -2.22 -5.74 -2.29
N MET A 78 -1.34 -5.60 -3.28
CA MET A 78 -1.74 -5.20 -4.63
C MET A 78 -2.60 -6.23 -5.33
N LYS A 79 -2.33 -7.53 -5.19
CA LYS A 79 -3.21 -8.58 -5.72
C LYS A 79 -4.59 -8.51 -5.10
N ILE A 80 -4.70 -8.22 -3.80
CA ILE A 80 -5.99 -8.06 -3.13
C ILE A 80 -6.74 -6.84 -3.70
N CYS A 81 -6.08 -5.68 -3.76
CA CYS A 81 -6.72 -4.45 -4.22
C CYS A 81 -7.08 -4.49 -5.71
N MET A 82 -6.26 -5.11 -6.55
CA MET A 82 -6.47 -5.18 -8.00
C MET A 82 -7.22 -6.44 -8.45
N LYS A 83 -7.76 -7.25 -7.51
CA LYS A 83 -8.43 -8.52 -7.82
C LYS A 83 -9.63 -8.34 -8.76
N SER A 84 -10.33 -7.22 -8.67
CA SER A 84 -11.52 -6.88 -9.46
C SER A 84 -11.20 -6.22 -10.80
N LYS A 85 -9.95 -6.26 -11.27
CA LYS A 85 -9.57 -5.66 -12.56
C LYS A 85 -10.45 -6.20 -13.70
N GLY A 86 -11.04 -5.31 -14.49
CA GLY A 86 -11.97 -5.65 -15.58
C GLY A 86 -13.40 -5.98 -15.13
N THR A 87 -13.75 -5.80 -13.86
CA THR A 87 -15.13 -5.91 -13.37
C THR A 87 -15.72 -4.54 -13.03
N MET A 88 -17.01 -4.51 -12.63
CA MET A 88 -17.68 -3.27 -12.19
C MET A 88 -17.02 -2.65 -10.95
N ASP A 89 -16.31 -3.45 -10.15
CA ASP A 89 -15.66 -3.03 -8.91
C ASP A 89 -14.15 -2.77 -9.10
N GLU A 90 -13.70 -2.59 -10.34
CA GLU A 90 -12.32 -2.27 -10.65
C GLU A 90 -11.88 -0.97 -9.97
N ILE A 91 -10.68 -1.00 -9.38
CA ILE A 91 -10.00 0.21 -8.91
C ILE A 91 -9.49 0.97 -10.12
N LYS A 92 -10.01 2.18 -10.33
CA LYS A 92 -9.68 3.06 -11.46
C LYS A 92 -9.02 4.37 -11.05
N SER A 93 -8.77 4.56 -9.75
CA SER A 93 -8.25 5.83 -9.21
C SER A 93 -7.31 5.63 -8.02
N TYR A 94 -6.42 6.60 -7.81
CA TYR A 94 -5.53 6.62 -6.66
C TYR A 94 -6.30 6.75 -5.35
N MET A 95 -7.43 7.46 -5.33
CA MET A 95 -8.32 7.51 -4.17
C MET A 95 -8.82 6.11 -3.77
N GLN A 96 -9.31 5.34 -4.75
CA GLN A 96 -9.83 3.99 -4.51
C GLN A 96 -8.70 3.04 -4.06
N LEU A 97 -7.54 3.13 -4.71
CA LEU A 97 -6.35 2.35 -4.34
C LEU A 97 -5.90 2.67 -2.91
N MET A 98 -5.83 3.95 -2.56
CA MET A 98 -5.47 4.39 -1.22
C MET A 98 -6.47 3.89 -0.18
N GLY A 99 -7.77 3.88 -0.48
CA GLY A 99 -8.79 3.32 0.40
C GLY A 99 -8.54 1.84 0.70
N CYS A 100 -8.33 1.02 -0.34
CA CYS A 100 -8.04 -0.40 -0.17
C CYS A 100 -6.74 -0.66 0.61
N LEU A 101 -5.65 0.02 0.24
CA LEU A 101 -4.36 -0.16 0.90
C LEU A 101 -4.38 0.33 2.36
N SER A 102 -5.09 1.43 2.66
CA SER A 102 -5.20 1.93 4.04
C SER A 102 -5.91 0.94 4.95
N ASP A 103 -6.93 0.24 4.44
CA ASP A 103 -7.64 -0.81 5.18
C ASP A 103 -6.74 -2.04 5.43
N ILE A 104 -6.00 -2.50 4.41
CA ILE A 104 -5.06 -3.62 4.55
C ILE A 104 -3.91 -3.27 5.51
N ILE A 105 -3.24 -2.14 5.28
CA ILE A 105 -2.14 -1.66 6.11
C ILE A 105 -2.65 -1.44 7.54
N GLY A 106 -3.81 -0.81 7.72
CA GLY A 106 -4.45 -0.61 9.01
C GLY A 106 -4.67 -1.92 9.77
N ARG A 107 -5.14 -2.98 9.10
CA ARG A 107 -5.23 -4.33 9.70
C ARG A 107 -3.87 -4.89 10.11
N LYS A 108 -2.85 -4.77 9.25
CA LYS A 108 -1.47 -5.21 9.56
C LYS A 108 -0.90 -4.45 10.77
N CYS A 109 -1.19 -3.16 10.88
CA CYS A 109 -0.85 -2.35 12.04
C CYS A 109 -1.54 -2.88 13.31
N TYR A 110 -2.85 -3.12 13.22
CA TYR A 110 -3.67 -3.58 14.33
C TYR A 110 -3.26 -4.98 14.82
N SER A 111 -2.92 -5.89 13.91
CA SER A 111 -2.46 -7.25 14.24
C SER A 111 -1.03 -7.30 14.77
N GLY A 112 -0.28 -6.19 14.71
CA GLY A 112 1.14 -6.15 15.04
C GLY A 112 2.06 -6.78 14.00
N THR A 113 1.52 -7.17 12.83
CA THR A 113 2.31 -7.70 11.71
C THR A 113 3.15 -6.61 11.03
N LEU A 114 2.72 -5.36 11.13
CA LEU A 114 3.46 -4.18 10.68
C LEU A 114 3.60 -3.17 11.83
N ALA A 115 4.82 -2.71 12.08
CA ALA A 115 5.07 -1.68 13.08
C ALA A 115 4.71 -0.29 12.53
N CYS A 116 3.50 0.16 12.82
CA CYS A 116 2.98 1.45 12.31
C CYS A 116 3.14 2.62 13.29
N ARG A 117 3.93 2.45 14.36
CA ARG A 117 4.17 3.52 15.32
C ARG A 117 4.89 4.69 14.63
N GLY A 118 4.21 5.82 14.55
CA GLY A 118 4.89 7.12 14.47
C GLY A 118 5.58 7.39 15.81
N LYS A 119 6.69 8.14 15.78
CA LYS A 119 7.03 8.97 16.94
C LYS A 119 5.78 9.81 17.24
N THR A 120 5.13 9.57 18.37
CA THR A 120 4.28 10.56 19.00
C THR A 120 5.17 11.80 19.20
N LEU A 121 4.89 12.87 18.44
CA LEU A 121 5.42 14.19 18.74
C LEU A 121 4.86 14.65 20.09
#